data_AF-A0A9D8XPT0-F1
#
_entry.id   AF-A0A9D8XPT0-F1
#
_cell.length_a   1.000
_cell.length_b   1.000
_cell.length_c   1.000
_cell.angle_alpha   90.00
_cell.angle_beta   90.00
_cell.angle_gamma   90.00
#
_symmetry.space_group_name_H-M   'P 1'
#
loop_
_entity.id
_entity.type
_entity.pdbx_description
1 polymer ?
#
loop_
_entity_poly.entity_id
_entity_poly.type
_entity_poly.pdbx_seq_one_letter_code
_entity_poly.pdbx_strand_id
1 'polypeptide(L)'
;VEINKLGIYKKTETTVDEEGIEIPGSYTQEPTFEAKPMSHGSIMFADFDNDGWLDIVATGYTDGDDSDPVAGPQVGGDNIRFYRNTQDGMFQDVTDHLCAEGETLANVFGRWGTEDSWLSALDFNQDGKVDIVFVGTMPYREGKQSVLLMNVYDAETGKFAFEEVPAGLTPISGTTVRLATVVDMNGDDYPDWAMRGWTSYEGINDWRYSINYSNGSSQYTFDWFWDNEPAEIGGHFSETMSFGDLSGDGLVDMLASNWWTNGDTLCFSLNTTDAQVVAPAAPASVTAARDADNNVVVTWDASALGVSGNEPMYNLYLTEKSTGATRMIVPANKESGFQSGYAQFSAYVLSGGEEPTYTFVNVPAGDYTVGVQAVSYSYVASEFATAEVSAYDALNKVNVDIKAVIKGNNLIVKAADMETVNVYSVDGIQVASGMANTPIQLNGKGLYLVKVGNQVIKITK
;
A
#
# COMPACT_ATOMS: atom_id res chain seq x y z
N VAL A 1 -15.44 12.68 25.12
CA VAL A 1 -15.43 13.74 24.07
C VAL A 1 -16.59 13.41 23.15
N GLU A 2 -17.62 14.25 23.10
CA GLU A 2 -18.74 14.07 22.18
C GLU A 2 -18.29 14.53 20.80
N ILE A 3 -17.56 13.65 20.11
CA ILE A 3 -17.20 13.86 18.71
C ILE A 3 -18.48 13.54 17.93
N ASN A 4 -18.95 14.51 17.15
CA ASN A 4 -20.15 14.38 16.35
C ASN A 4 -20.02 13.19 15.36
N LYS A 5 -20.79 12.12 15.59
CA LYS A 5 -20.73 10.82 14.88
C LYS A 5 -21.56 10.86 13.60
N LEU A 6 -21.21 11.76 12.67
CA LEU A 6 -21.95 12.10 11.46
C LEU A 6 -21.94 11.00 10.36
N GLY A 7 -22.38 9.79 10.70
CA GLY A 7 -22.59 8.70 9.74
C GLY A 7 -21.44 7.70 9.59
N ILE A 8 -20.41 7.75 10.45
CA ILE A 8 -19.30 6.77 10.44
C ILE A 8 -19.46 5.66 11.50
N TYR A 9 -20.32 5.88 12.50
CA TYR A 9 -20.71 4.88 13.51
C TYR A 9 -22.21 4.59 13.43
N LYS A 10 -22.62 3.38 13.80
CA LYS A 10 -24.03 2.95 13.79
C LYS A 10 -24.85 3.75 14.81
N LYS A 11 -26.12 3.99 14.46
CA LYS A 11 -27.12 4.61 15.32
C LYS A 11 -28.17 3.57 15.74
N THR A 12 -28.57 3.56 17.00
CA THR A 12 -29.70 2.72 17.46
C THR A 12 -31.02 3.23 16.87
N GLU A 13 -32.05 2.39 16.87
CA GLU A 13 -33.38 2.81 16.41
C GLU A 13 -34.00 3.85 17.36
N THR A 14 -34.86 4.72 16.81
CA THR A 14 -35.76 5.56 17.59
C THR A 14 -36.80 4.68 18.27
N THR A 15 -36.99 4.87 19.57
CA THR A 15 -37.99 4.15 20.35
C THR A 15 -39.10 5.08 20.81
N VAL A 16 -40.17 4.54 21.39
CA VAL A 16 -41.28 5.31 21.97
C VAL A 16 -41.44 4.87 23.43
N ASP A 17 -41.53 5.83 24.35
CA ASP A 17 -41.74 5.55 25.77
C ASP A 17 -43.21 5.24 26.11
N GLU A 18 -43.49 4.96 27.39
CA GLU A 18 -44.83 4.58 27.86
C GLU A 18 -45.85 5.72 27.71
N GLU A 19 -45.38 6.96 27.59
CA GLU A 19 -46.15 8.18 27.40
C GLU A 19 -46.38 8.54 25.91
N GLY A 20 -45.79 7.78 24.99
CA GLY A 20 -45.93 8.00 23.56
C GLY A 20 -44.97 9.05 22.98
N ILE A 21 -43.90 9.40 23.70
CA ILE A 21 -42.86 10.33 23.25
C ILE A 21 -41.79 9.55 22.49
N GLU A 22 -41.41 10.06 21.32
CA GLU A 22 -40.28 9.52 20.55
C GLU A 22 -38.96 9.84 21.26
N ILE A 23 -38.18 8.80 21.53
CA ILE A 23 -36.81 8.88 22.02
C ILE A 23 -35.91 8.60 20.81
N PRO A 24 -35.22 9.60 20.25
CA PRO A 24 -34.38 9.37 19.09
C PRO A 24 -33.19 8.47 19.46
N GLY A 25 -32.77 7.65 18.50
CA GLY A 25 -31.63 6.75 18.68
C GLY A 25 -30.32 7.46 19.02
N SER A 26 -29.40 6.73 19.63
CA SER A 26 -28.06 7.20 19.99
C SER A 26 -26.99 6.47 19.20
N TYR A 27 -25.85 7.13 18.96
CA TYR A 27 -24.76 6.54 18.20
C TYR A 27 -23.86 5.64 19.05
N THR A 28 -23.56 4.45 18.55
CA THR A 28 -22.67 3.47 19.19
C THR A 28 -21.20 3.75 18.86
N GLN A 29 -20.29 2.87 19.28
CA GLN A 29 -18.89 2.87 18.83
C GLN A 29 -18.63 1.81 17.75
N GLU A 30 -19.69 1.21 17.23
CA GLU A 30 -19.60 0.22 16.16
C GLU A 30 -19.55 0.97 14.82
N PRO A 31 -18.51 0.79 13.99
CA PRO A 31 -18.44 1.44 12.68
C PRO A 31 -19.59 1.01 11.77
N THR A 32 -19.97 1.87 10.84
CA THR A 32 -20.98 1.51 9.82
C THR A 32 -20.44 0.49 8.82
N PHE A 33 -19.14 0.56 8.49
CA PHE A 33 -18.52 -0.12 7.34
C PHE A 33 -19.18 0.23 6.00
N GLU A 34 -19.80 1.41 5.93
CA GLU A 34 -20.47 1.92 4.73
C GLU A 34 -19.69 3.13 4.20
N ALA A 35 -19.29 3.07 2.94
CA ALA A 35 -18.69 4.21 2.26
C ALA A 35 -19.77 5.28 2.01
N LYS A 36 -19.43 6.55 2.25
CA LYS A 36 -20.35 7.67 1.99
C LYS A 36 -20.42 7.89 0.47
N PRO A 37 -21.62 7.93 -0.13
CA PRO A 37 -21.75 8.29 -1.54
C PRO A 37 -21.21 9.69 -1.79
N MET A 38 -20.28 9.81 -2.72
CA MET A 38 -19.60 11.05 -3.10
C MET A 38 -19.63 11.24 -4.61
N SER A 39 -19.65 12.49 -5.06
CA SER A 39 -19.61 12.86 -6.48
C SER A 39 -18.55 13.94 -6.74
N HIS A 40 -18.15 14.09 -8.02
CA HIS A 40 -17.25 15.16 -8.46
C HIS A 40 -15.91 15.23 -7.71
N GLY A 41 -15.41 14.11 -7.19
CA GLY A 41 -14.13 14.06 -6.49
C GLY A 41 -13.17 13.02 -7.04
N SER A 42 -12.16 12.68 -6.23
CA SER A 42 -11.09 11.74 -6.59
C SER A 42 -11.01 10.61 -5.58
N ILE A 43 -10.46 9.47 -6.01
CA ILE A 43 -10.21 8.31 -5.16
C ILE A 43 -8.78 7.83 -5.43
N MET A 44 -8.09 7.41 -4.37
CA MET A 44 -6.77 6.81 -4.44
C MET A 44 -6.64 5.68 -3.44
N PHE A 45 -5.73 4.76 -3.72
CA PHE A 45 -5.32 3.71 -2.82
C PHE A 45 -3.93 4.04 -2.26
N ALA A 46 -3.75 3.92 -0.94
CA ALA A 46 -2.49 4.14 -0.26
C ALA A 46 -2.50 3.39 1.06
N ASP A 47 -1.37 2.82 1.45
CA ASP A 47 -1.17 2.22 2.77
C ASP A 47 -0.75 3.32 3.76
N PHE A 48 -1.73 4.02 4.33
CA PHE A 48 -1.45 5.28 5.02
C PHE A 48 -1.04 5.08 6.48
N ASP A 49 -1.29 3.90 7.05
CA ASP A 49 -0.83 3.51 8.39
C ASP A 49 0.32 2.48 8.37
N ASN A 50 0.88 2.21 7.18
CA ASN A 50 2.06 1.39 6.93
C ASN A 50 1.89 -0.05 7.46
N ASP A 51 0.69 -0.61 7.32
CA ASP A 51 0.35 -1.96 7.79
C ASP A 51 0.54 -3.05 6.70
N GLY A 52 0.94 -2.65 5.50
CA GLY A 52 1.16 -3.49 4.33
C GLY A 52 -0.09 -3.68 3.46
N TRP A 53 -1.22 -3.06 3.80
CA TRP A 53 -2.46 -3.14 3.05
C TRP A 53 -2.88 -1.78 2.51
N LEU A 54 -3.30 -1.76 1.24
CA LEU A 54 -3.83 -0.54 0.66
C LEU A 54 -5.16 -0.16 1.30
N ASP A 55 -5.21 1.07 1.82
CA ASP A 55 -6.41 1.77 2.25
C ASP A 55 -6.99 2.61 1.11
N ILE A 56 -8.06 3.35 1.39
CA ILE A 56 -8.72 4.24 0.43
C ILE A 56 -8.80 5.66 0.99
N VAL A 57 -8.42 6.64 0.18
CA VAL A 57 -8.70 8.06 0.43
C VAL A 57 -9.57 8.58 -0.69
N ALA A 58 -10.64 9.28 -0.33
CA ALA A 58 -11.61 9.78 -1.29
C ALA A 58 -12.04 11.20 -0.95
N THR A 59 -12.21 12.02 -1.98
CA THR A 59 -12.76 13.37 -1.90
C THR A 59 -14.05 13.46 -2.70
N GLY A 60 -14.79 14.56 -2.50
CA GLY A 60 -15.93 14.92 -3.32
C GLY A 60 -17.10 15.50 -2.54
N TYR A 61 -18.15 15.85 -3.26
CA TYR A 61 -19.37 16.39 -2.71
C TYR A 61 -20.24 15.28 -2.11
N THR A 62 -20.73 15.51 -0.88
CA THR A 62 -21.74 14.67 -0.23
C THR A 62 -23.02 15.45 0.04
N ASP A 63 -24.15 14.76 -0.05
CA ASP A 63 -25.40 15.30 0.49
C ASP A 63 -25.34 15.32 2.02
N GLY A 64 -25.67 16.49 2.58
CA GLY A 64 -25.87 16.67 4.01
C GLY A 64 -27.22 16.13 4.47
N ASP A 65 -27.38 16.00 5.78
CA ASP A 65 -28.62 15.56 6.39
C ASP A 65 -28.87 16.30 7.71
N ASP A 66 -29.81 17.24 7.70
CA ASP A 66 -30.19 18.04 8.86
C ASP A 66 -31.28 17.37 9.71
N SER A 67 -31.69 16.15 9.36
CA SER A 67 -32.86 15.49 9.97
C SER A 67 -32.58 14.82 11.32
N ASP A 68 -31.31 14.74 11.76
CA ASP A 68 -30.92 14.08 13.01
C ASP A 68 -30.95 15.04 14.22
N PRO A 69 -31.95 14.95 15.11
CA PRO A 69 -32.07 15.85 16.25
C PRO A 69 -31.04 15.58 17.38
N VAL A 70 -30.30 14.46 17.33
CA VAL A 70 -29.36 14.04 18.38
C VAL A 70 -27.91 14.32 18.02
N ALA A 71 -27.48 13.98 16.81
CA ALA A 71 -26.13 14.32 16.34
C ALA A 71 -26.05 15.74 15.75
N GLY A 72 -27.18 16.34 15.40
CA GLY A 72 -27.18 17.54 14.57
C GLY A 72 -26.87 17.22 13.11
N PRO A 73 -26.71 18.26 12.27
CA PRO A 73 -26.65 18.08 10.82
C PRO A 73 -25.41 17.32 10.36
N GLN A 74 -25.59 16.29 9.54
CA GLN A 74 -24.50 15.76 8.71
C GLN A 74 -24.08 16.85 7.74
N VAL A 75 -22.82 17.27 7.86
CA VAL A 75 -22.24 18.30 7.01
C VAL A 75 -22.16 17.76 5.59
N GLY A 76 -23.04 18.28 4.73
CA GLY A 76 -22.93 18.13 3.28
C GLY A 76 -21.83 19.02 2.71
N GLY A 77 -21.67 18.96 1.39
CA GLY A 77 -20.63 19.70 0.68
C GLY A 77 -19.36 18.88 0.53
N ASP A 78 -18.24 19.58 0.38
CA ASP A 78 -16.96 18.97 0.01
C ASP A 78 -16.36 18.21 1.20
N ASN A 79 -16.11 16.92 1.00
CA ASN A 79 -15.57 16.02 2.00
C ASN A 79 -14.19 15.51 1.54
N ILE A 80 -13.38 15.10 2.52
CA ILE A 80 -12.29 14.15 2.36
C ILE A 80 -12.53 13.03 3.35
N ARG A 81 -12.32 11.78 2.95
CA ARG A 81 -12.56 10.61 3.79
C ARG A 81 -11.45 9.59 3.67
N PHE A 82 -11.09 9.02 4.81
CA PHE A 82 -10.05 8.01 4.97
C PHE A 82 -10.69 6.71 5.40
N TYR A 83 -10.53 5.66 4.60
CA TYR A 83 -11.11 4.35 4.80
C TYR A 83 -10.00 3.33 4.98
N ARG A 84 -9.79 2.90 6.23
CA ARG A 84 -8.76 1.91 6.55
C ARG A 84 -9.23 0.49 6.22
N ASN A 85 -8.40 -0.29 5.56
CA ASN A 85 -8.61 -1.70 5.30
C ASN A 85 -8.54 -2.51 6.60
N THR A 86 -9.58 -3.28 6.93
CA THR A 86 -9.58 -4.09 8.16
C THR A 86 -9.03 -5.51 7.96
N GLN A 87 -8.42 -5.78 6.79
CA GLN A 87 -7.76 -7.04 6.43
C GLN A 87 -8.67 -8.27 6.41
N ASP A 88 -9.99 -8.07 6.50
CA ASP A 88 -11.05 -9.08 6.44
C ASP A 88 -12.02 -8.84 5.27
N GLY A 89 -11.64 -7.97 4.34
CA GLY A 89 -12.43 -7.58 3.16
C GLY A 89 -13.37 -6.40 3.40
N MET A 90 -13.33 -5.79 4.59
CA MET A 90 -14.09 -4.59 4.93
C MET A 90 -13.19 -3.35 5.02
N PHE A 91 -13.81 -2.17 4.97
CA PHE A 91 -13.13 -0.88 5.15
C PHE A 91 -13.87 -0.03 6.18
N GLN A 92 -13.14 0.55 7.12
CA GLN A 92 -13.67 1.43 8.17
C GLN A 92 -13.36 2.89 7.83
N ASP A 93 -14.38 3.75 7.84
CA ASP A 93 -14.16 5.21 7.82
C ASP A 93 -13.49 5.64 9.14
N VAL A 94 -12.24 6.09 9.06
CA VAL A 94 -11.39 6.52 10.17
C VAL A 94 -11.09 8.02 10.11
N THR A 95 -11.90 8.79 9.38
CA THR A 95 -11.68 10.23 9.19
C THR A 95 -11.72 11.01 10.51
N ASP A 96 -12.43 10.50 11.52
CA ASP A 96 -12.48 11.09 12.86
C ASP A 96 -11.13 11.03 13.60
N HIS A 97 -10.23 10.11 13.24
CA HIS A 97 -8.88 10.04 13.81
C HIS A 97 -8.03 11.27 13.47
N LEU A 98 -8.40 12.02 12.42
CA LEU A 98 -7.76 13.27 11.99
C LEU A 98 -8.35 14.52 12.67
N CYS A 99 -9.35 14.36 13.55
CA CYS A 99 -9.86 15.45 14.36
C CYS A 99 -8.87 15.76 15.51
N ALA A 100 -8.50 17.03 15.69
CA ALA A 100 -7.81 17.46 16.90
C ALA A 100 -8.75 17.44 18.12
N GLU A 101 -8.20 17.65 19.32
CA GLU A 101 -9.00 17.68 20.54
C GLU A 101 -10.09 18.75 20.47
N GLY A 102 -11.35 18.34 20.60
CA GLY A 102 -12.52 19.22 20.52
C GLY A 102 -13.01 19.51 19.10
N GLU A 103 -12.37 18.98 18.07
CA GLU A 103 -12.83 19.07 16.68
C GLU A 103 -13.84 17.97 16.32
N THR A 104 -14.51 18.20 15.19
CA THR A 104 -15.44 17.26 14.57
C THR A 104 -15.04 17.01 13.12
N LEU A 105 -15.69 16.05 12.46
CA LEU A 105 -15.51 15.79 11.02
C LEU A 105 -15.68 17.07 10.16
N ALA A 106 -16.57 17.98 10.56
CA ALA A 106 -16.76 19.26 9.89
C ALA A 106 -15.47 20.09 9.82
N ASN A 107 -14.60 20.00 10.82
CA ASN A 107 -13.31 20.69 10.84
C ASN A 107 -12.33 20.05 9.84
N VAL A 108 -12.31 18.71 9.76
CA VAL A 108 -11.48 17.98 8.78
C VAL A 108 -11.93 18.32 7.36
N PHE A 109 -13.23 18.26 7.08
CA PHE A 109 -13.81 18.66 5.79
C PHE A 109 -13.57 20.14 5.51
N GLY A 110 -13.61 20.99 6.54
CA GLY A 110 -13.27 22.41 6.43
C GLY A 110 -11.84 22.66 5.98
N ARG A 111 -10.89 21.83 6.45
CA ARG A 111 -9.47 21.95 6.10
C ARG A 111 -9.14 21.41 4.72
N TRP A 112 -9.68 20.24 4.39
CA TRP A 112 -9.19 19.39 3.30
C TRP A 112 -10.29 18.82 2.40
N GLY A 113 -11.56 19.06 2.72
CA GLY A 113 -12.67 18.71 1.85
C GLY A 113 -12.57 19.46 0.53
N THR A 114 -12.73 18.73 -0.58
CA THR A 114 -12.63 19.30 -1.91
C THR A 114 -13.47 18.53 -2.92
N GLU A 115 -14.13 19.25 -3.83
CA GLU A 115 -14.64 18.73 -5.10
C GLU A 115 -13.80 19.26 -6.27
N ASP A 116 -13.87 18.61 -7.43
CA ASP A 116 -13.05 18.88 -8.63
C ASP A 116 -11.54 18.91 -8.35
N SER A 117 -11.12 17.97 -7.50
CA SER A 117 -9.73 17.75 -7.12
C SER A 117 -9.13 16.54 -7.81
N TRP A 118 -7.81 16.48 -7.75
CA TRP A 118 -7.05 15.28 -8.07
C TRP A 118 -6.11 14.97 -6.92
N LEU A 119 -6.10 13.69 -6.51
CA LEU A 119 -5.28 13.15 -5.43
C LEU A 119 -4.13 12.32 -6.03
N SER A 120 -2.97 12.37 -5.39
CA SER A 120 -1.84 11.46 -5.64
C SER A 120 -1.26 11.00 -4.32
N ALA A 121 -0.92 9.71 -4.24
CA ALA A 121 -0.16 9.16 -3.14
C ALA A 121 1.20 8.66 -3.60
N LEU A 122 2.20 9.10 -2.86
CA LEU A 122 3.61 8.86 -3.10
C LEU A 122 4.40 9.28 -1.87
N ASP A 123 5.61 8.76 -1.73
CA ASP A 123 6.56 9.23 -0.73
C ASP A 123 7.23 10.52 -1.24
N PHE A 124 6.57 11.65 -0.98
CA PHE A 124 6.86 12.93 -1.63
C PHE A 124 8.18 13.53 -1.16
N ASN A 125 8.51 13.31 0.12
CA ASN A 125 9.75 13.74 0.76
C ASN A 125 10.84 12.65 0.77
N GLN A 126 10.54 11.44 0.27
CA GLN A 126 11.45 10.28 0.20
C GLN A 126 11.90 9.80 1.59
N ASP A 127 10.98 9.82 2.56
CA ASP A 127 11.18 9.38 3.95
C ASP A 127 10.65 7.97 4.26
N GLY A 128 10.16 7.27 3.23
CA GLY A 128 9.68 5.90 3.32
C GLY A 128 8.22 5.77 3.74
N LYS A 129 7.48 6.88 3.86
CA LYS A 129 6.06 6.88 4.19
C LYS A 129 5.24 7.45 3.04
N VAL A 130 4.01 6.97 2.89
CA VAL A 130 3.13 7.50 1.84
C VAL A 130 2.55 8.84 2.26
N ASP A 131 2.85 9.88 1.49
CA ASP A 131 2.22 11.19 1.59
C ASP A 131 1.05 11.32 0.62
N ILE A 132 0.23 12.35 0.83
CA ILE A 132 -0.91 12.64 -0.04
C ILE A 132 -0.81 14.07 -0.56
N VAL A 133 -0.65 14.19 -1.88
CA VAL A 133 -0.74 15.46 -2.58
C VAL A 133 -2.14 15.60 -3.16
N PHE A 134 -2.70 16.80 -3.06
CA PHE A 134 -3.90 17.12 -3.79
C PHE A 134 -3.95 18.56 -4.28
N VAL A 135 -4.50 18.70 -5.47
CA VAL A 135 -4.76 19.99 -6.12
C VAL A 135 -6.25 20.11 -6.38
N GLY A 136 -6.82 21.29 -6.16
CA GLY A 136 -8.25 21.49 -6.37
C GLY A 136 -8.79 22.78 -5.79
N THR A 137 -10.11 22.85 -5.73
CA THR A 137 -10.84 23.93 -5.07
C THR A 137 -11.18 23.51 -3.65
N MET A 138 -10.76 24.29 -2.66
CA MET A 138 -11.17 24.07 -1.27
C MET A 138 -12.15 25.18 -0.89
N PRO A 139 -13.37 24.84 -0.44
CA PRO A 139 -14.46 25.82 -0.29
C PRO A 139 -14.17 26.87 0.78
N TYR A 140 -13.27 26.56 1.72
CA TYR A 140 -12.88 27.46 2.81
C TYR A 140 -11.54 28.16 2.59
N ARG A 141 -10.94 28.05 1.39
CA ARG A 141 -9.69 28.74 1.01
C ARG A 141 -9.90 29.56 -0.25
N GLU A 142 -9.13 30.64 -0.37
CA GLU A 142 -9.22 31.52 -1.53
C GLU A 142 -8.50 30.89 -2.73
N GLY A 143 -9.22 30.75 -3.85
CA GLY A 143 -8.66 30.27 -5.10
C GLY A 143 -8.33 28.77 -5.11
N LYS A 144 -7.59 28.35 -6.14
CA LYS A 144 -7.11 26.97 -6.26
C LYS A 144 -5.96 26.70 -5.31
N GLN A 145 -5.82 25.46 -4.87
CA GLN A 145 -4.87 25.06 -3.85
C GLN A 145 -4.02 23.88 -4.35
N SER A 146 -2.82 23.77 -3.79
CA SER A 146 -1.94 22.60 -3.88
C SER A 146 -1.45 22.27 -2.48
N VAL A 147 -1.94 21.18 -1.91
CA VAL A 147 -1.69 20.81 -0.51
C VAL A 147 -1.01 19.45 -0.46
N LEU A 148 -0.03 19.35 0.43
CA LEU A 148 0.61 18.10 0.81
C LEU A 148 0.18 17.76 2.24
N LEU A 149 -0.36 16.57 2.43
CA LEU A 149 -0.51 15.94 3.73
C LEU A 149 0.68 15.01 3.90
N MET A 150 1.67 15.48 4.64
CA MET A 150 2.88 14.72 4.93
C MET A 150 2.62 13.74 6.05
N ASN A 151 2.93 12.46 5.84
CA ASN A 151 2.60 11.39 6.75
C ASN A 151 3.54 11.39 7.95
N VAL A 152 2.97 11.72 9.10
CA VAL A 152 3.69 11.76 10.39
C VAL A 152 3.26 10.60 11.29
N TYR A 153 2.78 9.50 10.70
CA TYR A 153 2.46 8.27 11.41
C TYR A 153 3.62 7.87 12.34
N ASP A 154 3.25 7.59 13.58
CA ASP A 154 4.15 7.15 14.64
C ASP A 154 3.75 5.73 15.07
N ALA A 155 4.62 4.77 14.75
CA ALA A 155 4.44 3.36 15.06
C ALA A 155 4.33 3.09 16.58
N GLU A 156 4.90 3.92 17.45
CA GLU A 156 4.79 3.75 18.91
C GLU A 156 3.37 4.05 19.40
N THR A 157 2.74 5.07 18.83
CA THR A 157 1.38 5.48 19.20
C THR A 157 0.31 4.75 18.40
N GLY A 158 0.67 4.20 17.24
CA GLY A 158 -0.26 3.63 16.25
C GLY A 158 -1.24 4.67 15.71
N LYS A 159 -0.97 5.96 15.92
CA LYS A 159 -1.85 7.05 15.49
C LYS A 159 -1.43 7.48 14.10
N PHE A 160 -2.28 7.16 13.14
CA PHE A 160 -2.25 7.79 11.82
C PHE A 160 -2.51 9.29 11.92
N ALA A 161 -1.61 10.08 11.31
CA ALA A 161 -1.63 11.53 11.38
C ALA A 161 -0.90 12.13 10.18
N PHE A 162 -1.35 13.33 9.78
CA PHE A 162 -0.68 14.14 8.77
C PHE A 162 -0.33 15.52 9.29
N GLU A 163 0.78 16.06 8.81
CA GLU A 163 1.08 17.47 8.83
C GLU A 163 0.73 18.09 7.47
N GLU A 164 -0.04 19.17 7.48
CA GLU A 164 -0.33 19.91 6.25
C GLU A 164 0.82 20.87 5.95
N VAL A 165 1.40 20.76 4.77
CA VAL A 165 2.37 21.72 4.24
C VAL A 165 2.01 22.11 2.80
N PRO A 166 2.45 23.30 2.32
CA PRO A 166 2.30 23.64 0.91
C PRO A 166 3.08 22.63 0.03
N ALA A 167 2.43 22.05 -0.97
CA ALA A 167 3.11 21.15 -1.91
C ALA A 167 4.11 21.87 -2.83
N GLY A 168 3.98 23.20 -2.96
CA GLY A 168 4.81 24.00 -3.88
C GLY A 168 4.49 23.76 -5.36
N LEU A 169 3.44 23.02 -5.66
CA LEU A 169 2.97 22.75 -7.01
C LEU A 169 2.06 23.86 -7.51
N THR A 170 1.85 23.87 -8.82
CA THR A 170 0.91 24.73 -9.50
C THR A 170 -0.51 24.48 -8.96
N PRO A 171 -1.19 25.48 -8.36
CA PRO A 171 -2.53 25.29 -7.86
C PRO A 171 -3.54 25.36 -9.01
N ILE A 172 -4.15 24.23 -9.32
CA ILE A 172 -5.13 24.05 -10.39
C ILE A 172 -6.32 23.19 -9.91
N SER A 173 -7.44 23.27 -10.62
CA SER A 173 -8.59 22.37 -10.45
C SER A 173 -9.20 21.99 -11.79
N GLY A 174 -9.96 20.91 -11.85
CA GLY A 174 -10.78 20.61 -13.01
C GLY A 174 -11.63 19.38 -12.82
N THR A 175 -12.79 19.37 -13.47
CA THR A 175 -13.80 18.31 -13.39
C THR A 175 -13.37 17.06 -14.18
N THR A 176 -12.19 16.48 -13.92
CA THR A 176 -11.77 15.22 -14.58
C THR A 176 -10.69 14.48 -13.80
N VAL A 177 -10.80 13.16 -13.75
CA VAL A 177 -9.87 12.16 -13.18
C VAL A 177 -8.43 12.17 -13.73
N ARG A 178 -8.01 13.16 -14.52
CA ARG A 178 -6.73 13.14 -15.27
C ARG A 178 -6.08 14.52 -15.40
N LEU A 179 -6.05 15.28 -14.30
CA LEU A 179 -5.43 16.61 -14.27
C LEU A 179 -3.90 16.55 -14.35
N ALA A 180 -3.29 15.44 -13.95
CA ALA A 180 -1.84 15.36 -13.83
C ALA A 180 -1.29 13.99 -14.24
N THR A 181 -0.05 14.02 -14.72
CA THR A 181 0.86 12.89 -14.82
C THR A 181 2.02 13.18 -13.88
N VAL A 182 2.41 12.18 -13.10
CA VAL A 182 3.51 12.29 -12.13
C VAL A 182 4.55 11.25 -12.46
N VAL A 183 5.76 11.71 -12.77
CA VAL A 183 6.90 10.89 -13.13
C VAL A 183 8.14 11.76 -13.08
N ASP A 184 9.27 11.22 -12.66
CA ASP A 184 10.57 11.90 -12.79
C ASP A 184 10.93 12.00 -14.29
N MET A 185 10.83 13.21 -14.85
CA MET A 185 11.10 13.52 -16.26
C MET A 185 12.51 14.06 -16.47
N ASN A 186 13.14 14.64 -15.44
CA ASN A 186 14.45 15.27 -15.51
C ASN A 186 15.60 14.38 -14.97
N GLY A 187 15.27 13.20 -14.45
CA GLY A 187 16.20 12.19 -13.94
C GLY A 187 16.84 12.56 -12.61
N ASP A 188 16.23 13.44 -11.80
CA ASP A 188 16.77 13.88 -10.51
C ASP A 188 16.31 13.02 -9.31
N ASP A 189 15.64 11.91 -9.60
CA ASP A 189 14.97 10.98 -8.68
C ASP A 189 13.76 11.56 -7.95
N TYR A 190 13.36 12.81 -8.16
CA TYR A 190 12.12 13.35 -7.61
C TYR A 190 11.01 13.36 -8.67
N PRO A 191 9.76 13.07 -8.27
CA PRO A 191 8.64 13.04 -9.20
C PRO A 191 8.31 14.45 -9.73
N ASP A 192 8.32 14.64 -11.04
CA ASP A 192 7.84 15.86 -11.69
C ASP A 192 6.34 15.79 -11.99
N TRP A 193 5.70 16.96 -12.16
CA TRP A 193 4.25 17.04 -12.32
C TRP A 193 3.87 17.77 -13.60
N ALA A 194 3.38 17.02 -14.57
CA ALA A 194 2.81 17.49 -15.82
C ALA A 194 1.30 17.63 -15.65
N MET A 195 0.77 18.85 -15.64
CA MET A 195 -0.60 19.12 -15.21
C MET A 195 -1.39 20.02 -16.17
N ARG A 196 -2.72 19.88 -16.17
CA ARG A 196 -3.66 20.79 -16.83
C ARG A 196 -4.87 21.03 -15.95
N GLY A 197 -5.25 22.30 -15.80
CA GLY A 197 -6.46 22.65 -15.06
C GLY A 197 -6.78 24.14 -15.10
N TRP A 198 -7.96 24.50 -14.60
CA TRP A 198 -8.32 25.88 -14.34
C TRP A 198 -7.52 26.39 -13.15
N THR A 199 -6.86 27.55 -13.29
CA THR A 199 -6.18 28.22 -12.19
C THR A 199 -6.73 29.62 -11.97
N SER A 200 -6.69 30.07 -10.71
CA SER A 200 -6.90 31.47 -10.33
C SER A 200 -5.62 32.08 -9.74
N TYR A 201 -4.50 31.36 -9.77
CA TYR A 201 -3.23 31.81 -9.21
C TYR A 201 -2.78 33.11 -9.86
N GLU A 202 -2.34 34.08 -9.05
CA GLU A 202 -1.89 35.40 -9.50
C GLU A 202 -2.85 36.12 -10.47
N GLY A 203 -4.15 35.81 -10.39
CA GLY A 203 -5.19 36.44 -11.21
C GLY A 203 -5.32 35.90 -12.64
N ILE A 204 -4.62 34.82 -13.00
CA ILE A 204 -4.59 34.23 -14.34
C ILE A 204 -5.99 33.79 -14.82
N ASN A 205 -6.86 33.29 -13.92
CA ASN A 205 -8.29 32.96 -14.15
C ASN A 205 -8.58 32.28 -15.51
N ASP A 206 -7.86 31.20 -15.81
CA ASP A 206 -7.94 30.52 -17.11
C ASP A 206 -7.51 29.04 -17.00
N TRP A 207 -7.79 28.26 -18.04
CA TRP A 207 -7.22 26.93 -18.22
C TRP A 207 -5.74 27.04 -18.59
N ARG A 208 -4.91 26.28 -17.87
CA ARG A 208 -3.46 26.27 -18.06
C ARG A 208 -2.91 24.87 -18.14
N TYR A 209 -1.83 24.75 -18.87
CA TYR A 209 -0.88 23.66 -18.76
C TYR A 209 0.25 24.12 -17.84
N SER A 210 0.74 23.23 -16.99
CA SER A 210 1.94 23.47 -16.21
C SER A 210 2.82 22.23 -16.13
N ILE A 211 4.12 22.47 -16.05
CA ILE A 211 5.09 21.46 -15.66
C ILE A 211 5.75 21.98 -14.40
N ASN A 212 5.79 21.14 -13.37
CA ASN A 212 6.45 21.42 -12.11
C ASN A 212 7.66 20.51 -12.06
N TYR A 213 8.83 21.07 -12.33
CA TYR A 213 10.08 20.34 -12.24
C TYR A 213 10.60 20.41 -10.80
N SER A 214 10.98 19.26 -10.26
CA SER A 214 11.81 19.17 -9.07
C SER A 214 13.18 19.82 -9.33
N ASN A 215 13.86 20.21 -8.24
CA ASN A 215 15.18 20.81 -8.29
C ASN A 215 16.23 19.99 -7.52
N GLY A 216 16.13 18.66 -7.59
CA GLY A 216 16.87 17.71 -6.77
C GLY A 216 16.38 17.66 -5.33
N SER A 217 15.15 18.12 -5.08
CA SER A 217 14.45 18.04 -3.80
C SER A 217 12.94 18.12 -4.01
N SER A 218 12.14 17.93 -2.95
CA SER A 218 10.69 18.16 -2.93
C SER A 218 10.33 19.67 -2.97
N GLN A 219 11.05 20.43 -3.79
CA GLN A 219 10.83 21.84 -4.10
C GLN A 219 10.74 21.99 -5.60
N TYR A 220 9.75 22.75 -6.06
CA TYR A 220 9.39 22.79 -7.46
C TYR A 220 9.52 24.18 -8.05
N THR A 221 10.01 24.22 -9.29
CA THR A 221 9.83 25.36 -10.18
C THR A 221 8.76 25.00 -11.19
N PHE A 222 7.77 25.89 -11.38
CA PHE A 222 6.71 25.65 -12.34
C PHE A 222 6.67 26.72 -13.42
N ASP A 223 6.36 26.26 -14.63
CA ASP A 223 6.14 27.09 -15.81
C ASP A 223 4.70 26.95 -16.30
N TRP A 224 4.15 28.06 -16.78
CA TRP A 224 2.80 28.12 -17.36
C TRP A 224 2.85 28.18 -18.87
N PHE A 225 2.04 27.36 -19.52
CA PHE A 225 1.90 27.38 -20.97
C PHE A 225 0.48 27.81 -21.38
N TRP A 226 0.42 28.67 -22.39
CA TRP A 226 -0.84 29.18 -22.97
C TRP A 226 -1.35 28.26 -24.06
N ASP A 227 -0.43 27.75 -24.86
CA ASP A 227 -0.66 26.67 -25.79
C ASP A 227 -0.27 25.36 -25.13
N ASN A 228 -0.50 24.29 -25.87
CA ASN A 228 -0.18 22.96 -25.43
C ASN A 228 1.20 22.53 -25.96
N GLU A 229 2.14 23.42 -26.28
CA GLU A 229 3.43 23.09 -26.92
C GLU A 229 4.65 23.49 -26.05
N PRO A 230 4.82 22.93 -24.84
CA PRO A 230 6.05 23.13 -24.08
C PRO A 230 7.24 22.52 -24.83
N ALA A 231 8.29 23.32 -25.02
CA ALA A 231 9.46 22.93 -25.79
C ALA A 231 10.33 21.91 -25.04
N GLU A 232 10.26 21.92 -23.71
CA GLU A 232 11.13 21.18 -22.78
C GLU A 232 10.91 19.66 -22.86
N ILE A 233 9.71 19.20 -23.19
CA ILE A 233 9.39 17.76 -23.38
C ILE A 233 9.12 17.40 -24.84
N GLY A 234 9.64 18.22 -25.78
CA GLY A 234 9.52 17.95 -27.21
C GLY A 234 8.09 18.00 -27.77
N GLY A 235 7.15 18.68 -27.12
CA GLY A 235 5.86 19.04 -27.72
C GLY A 235 4.61 18.77 -26.88
N HIS A 236 3.56 18.34 -27.56
CA HIS A 236 2.16 18.55 -27.21
C HIS A 236 1.66 17.98 -25.86
N PHE A 237 0.89 18.78 -25.14
CA PHE A 237 0.12 18.44 -23.93
C PHE A 237 -1.40 18.33 -24.20
N SER A 238 -2.13 17.60 -23.35
CA SER A 238 -3.61 17.60 -23.40
C SER A 238 -4.26 17.20 -22.05
N GLU A 239 -5.59 17.11 -22.03
CA GLU A 239 -6.39 16.63 -20.88
C GLU A 239 -6.20 15.14 -20.55
N THR A 240 -5.69 14.33 -21.49
CA THR A 240 -5.45 12.91 -21.27
C THR A 240 -4.03 12.59 -21.68
N MET A 241 -3.21 12.30 -20.69
CA MET A 241 -1.80 11.99 -20.88
C MET A 241 -1.50 10.61 -20.34
N SER A 242 -0.55 9.95 -20.98
CA SER A 242 0.15 8.77 -20.53
C SER A 242 1.62 8.98 -20.80
N PHE A 243 2.47 8.18 -20.18
CA PHE A 243 3.91 8.31 -20.31
C PHE A 243 4.59 6.95 -20.47
N GLY A 244 5.85 6.99 -20.87
CA GLY A 244 6.76 5.84 -20.94
C GLY A 244 7.94 6.12 -21.85
N ASP A 245 8.94 5.25 -21.84
CA ASP A 245 10.08 5.35 -22.75
C ASP A 245 9.69 4.82 -24.15
N LEU A 246 9.16 5.72 -24.99
CA LEU A 246 8.65 5.39 -26.33
C LEU A 246 9.78 5.37 -27.37
N SER A 247 10.84 6.13 -27.13
CA SER A 247 12.00 6.24 -28.00
C SER A 247 13.04 5.13 -27.75
N GLY A 248 13.05 4.55 -26.55
CA GLY A 248 14.03 3.56 -26.09
C GLY A 248 15.35 4.18 -25.63
N ASP A 249 15.36 5.48 -25.27
CA ASP A 249 16.55 6.21 -24.81
C ASP A 249 16.69 6.27 -23.28
N GLY A 250 15.72 5.70 -22.55
CA GLY A 250 15.69 5.65 -21.10
C GLY A 250 15.08 6.89 -20.44
N LEU A 251 14.65 7.89 -21.22
CA LEU A 251 13.90 9.02 -20.72
C LEU A 251 12.40 8.77 -20.84
N VAL A 252 11.63 9.41 -19.97
CA VAL A 252 10.18 9.30 -20.01
C VAL A 252 9.63 10.25 -21.06
N ASP A 253 9.01 9.69 -22.09
CA ASP A 253 8.25 10.40 -23.11
C ASP A 253 6.77 10.52 -22.72
N MET A 254 6.05 11.39 -23.43
CA MET A 254 4.61 11.60 -23.22
C MET A 254 3.78 11.25 -24.45
N LEU A 255 2.63 10.64 -24.18
CA LEU A 255 1.55 10.39 -25.13
C LEU A 255 0.32 11.16 -24.69
N ALA A 256 -0.12 12.12 -25.50
CA ALA A 256 -1.31 12.91 -25.25
C ALA A 256 -2.38 12.62 -26.32
N SER A 257 -3.67 12.76 -25.96
CA SER A 257 -4.76 12.74 -26.95
C SER A 257 -5.42 14.12 -27.04
N ASN A 258 -5.51 14.71 -28.22
CA ASN A 258 -6.06 16.05 -28.36
C ASN A 258 -6.89 16.19 -29.63
N TRP A 259 -7.74 17.22 -29.68
CA TRP A 259 -8.46 17.60 -30.88
C TRP A 259 -7.59 18.53 -31.73
N TRP A 260 -7.18 18.09 -32.92
CA TRP A 260 -6.37 18.89 -33.85
C TRP A 260 -7.02 18.94 -35.24
N THR A 261 -7.07 20.15 -35.82
CA THR A 261 -7.57 20.48 -37.18
C THR A 261 -8.48 19.42 -37.80
N ASN A 262 -9.68 19.23 -37.23
CA ASN A 262 -10.76 18.34 -37.65
C ASN A 262 -10.74 16.86 -37.17
N GLY A 263 -10.07 16.52 -36.08
CA GLY A 263 -10.28 15.20 -35.44
C GLY A 263 -9.50 14.96 -34.17
N ASP A 264 -9.82 13.85 -33.49
CA ASP A 264 -9.06 13.36 -32.35
C ASP A 264 -7.75 12.75 -32.85
N THR A 265 -6.63 13.23 -32.32
CA THR A 265 -5.27 12.82 -32.66
C THR A 265 -4.51 12.36 -31.42
N LEU A 266 -3.68 11.34 -31.58
CA LEU A 266 -2.64 10.99 -30.61
C LEU A 266 -1.37 11.77 -30.95
N CYS A 267 -0.83 12.46 -29.97
CA CYS A 267 0.38 13.25 -30.05
C CYS A 267 1.48 12.59 -29.22
N PHE A 268 2.65 12.39 -29.82
CA PHE A 268 3.84 11.87 -29.17
C PHE A 268 4.78 13.04 -28.91
N SER A 269 5.21 13.19 -27.66
CA SER A 269 6.14 14.23 -27.22
C SER A 269 7.36 13.51 -26.65
N LEU A 270 8.49 13.66 -27.34
CA LEU A 270 9.72 12.96 -26.98
C LEU A 270 10.52 13.83 -26.01
N ASN A 271 10.94 13.25 -24.89
CA ASN A 271 11.85 13.92 -23.99
C ASN A 271 13.24 13.97 -24.65
N THR A 272 13.70 15.19 -24.93
CA THR A 272 14.97 15.43 -25.65
C THR A 272 16.01 16.13 -24.78
N THR A 273 15.78 16.14 -23.46
CA THR A 273 16.71 16.68 -22.48
C THR A 273 17.99 15.83 -22.44
N ASP A 274 19.04 16.37 -21.80
CA ASP A 274 20.28 15.65 -21.52
C ASP A 274 20.29 14.96 -20.14
N ALA A 275 19.10 14.82 -19.55
CA ALA A 275 18.87 14.12 -18.28
C ALA A 275 19.52 12.73 -18.28
N GLN A 276 19.99 12.30 -17.11
CA GLN A 276 20.62 11.00 -16.93
C GLN A 276 19.85 10.22 -15.87
N VAL A 277 19.02 9.28 -16.33
CA VAL A 277 18.28 8.40 -15.42
C VAL A 277 19.19 7.27 -14.96
N VAL A 278 19.35 7.14 -13.65
CA VAL A 278 20.21 6.13 -13.02
C VAL A 278 19.37 5.15 -12.24
N ALA A 279 19.48 3.87 -12.56
CA ALA A 279 18.80 2.82 -11.81
C ALA A 279 19.26 2.81 -10.33
N PRO A 280 18.34 2.60 -9.37
CA PRO A 280 18.71 2.34 -7.97
C PRO A 280 19.63 1.12 -7.84
N ALA A 281 20.27 0.96 -6.68
CA ALA A 281 21.00 -0.27 -6.39
C ALA A 281 20.04 -1.46 -6.18
N ALA A 282 20.48 -2.67 -6.50
CA ALA A 282 19.72 -3.87 -6.14
C ALA A 282 19.69 -4.04 -4.61
N PRO A 283 18.54 -4.38 -4.00
CA PRO A 283 18.45 -4.63 -2.57
C PRO A 283 19.46 -5.69 -2.10
N ALA A 284 20.04 -5.50 -0.92
CA ALA A 284 20.96 -6.47 -0.32
C ALA A 284 20.25 -7.32 0.75
N SER A 285 20.88 -8.43 1.12
CA SER A 285 20.46 -9.29 2.24
C SER A 285 18.98 -9.71 2.26
N VAL A 286 18.38 -9.90 1.07
CA VAL A 286 16.98 -10.36 0.98
C VAL A 286 16.81 -11.69 1.72
N THR A 287 15.86 -11.73 2.66
CA THR A 287 15.45 -12.95 3.36
C THR A 287 13.95 -13.14 3.28
N ALA A 288 13.49 -14.39 3.39
CA ALA A 288 12.09 -14.73 3.43
C ALA A 288 11.84 -15.85 4.44
N ALA A 289 10.84 -15.67 5.31
CA ALA A 289 10.51 -16.62 6.36
C ALA A 289 9.00 -16.68 6.62
N ARG A 290 8.55 -17.77 7.25
CA ARG A 290 7.17 -17.90 7.69
C ARG A 290 6.98 -17.26 9.07
N ASP A 291 5.94 -16.46 9.22
CA ASP A 291 5.52 -15.94 10.53
C ASP A 291 4.66 -16.98 11.29
N ALA A 292 4.14 -16.56 12.46
CA ALA A 292 3.27 -17.39 13.30
C ALA A 292 1.89 -17.65 12.67
N ASP A 293 1.44 -16.78 11.77
CA ASP A 293 0.14 -16.82 11.10
C ASP A 293 0.21 -17.46 9.72
N ASN A 294 1.33 -18.12 9.39
CA ASN A 294 1.56 -18.79 8.12
C ASN A 294 1.62 -17.84 6.90
N ASN A 295 1.99 -16.58 7.09
CA ASN A 295 2.34 -15.69 5.99
C ASN A 295 3.82 -15.78 5.68
N VAL A 296 4.22 -15.39 4.47
CA VAL A 296 5.63 -15.25 4.09
C VAL A 296 6.04 -13.80 4.26
N VAL A 297 6.87 -13.54 5.26
CA VAL A 297 7.46 -12.23 5.54
C VAL A 297 8.81 -12.15 4.84
N VAL A 298 9.02 -11.06 4.11
CA VAL A 298 10.22 -10.77 3.35
C VAL A 298 10.87 -9.53 3.94
N THR A 299 12.16 -9.58 4.20
CA THR A 299 12.95 -8.42 4.68
C THR A 299 14.22 -8.27 3.84
N TRP A 300 14.74 -7.05 3.75
CA TRP A 300 15.96 -6.73 3.00
C TRP A 300 16.64 -5.50 3.59
N ASP A 301 17.92 -5.28 3.24
CA ASP A 301 18.61 -4.04 3.59
C ASP A 301 18.09 -2.92 2.67
N ALA A 302 17.78 -1.75 3.23
CA ALA A 302 17.37 -0.58 2.44
C ALA A 302 18.38 -0.24 1.32
N SER A 303 17.86 0.00 0.12
CA SER A 303 18.59 0.49 -1.04
C SER A 303 18.53 2.02 -1.12
N ALA A 304 19.18 2.61 -2.12
CA ALA A 304 19.20 4.04 -2.38
C ALA A 304 18.91 4.35 -3.85
N LEU A 305 18.24 5.47 -4.08
CA LEU A 305 18.05 6.10 -5.38
C LEU A 305 19.40 6.49 -6.00
N GLY A 306 19.49 6.46 -7.34
CA GLY A 306 20.77 6.50 -8.06
C GLY A 306 21.47 7.86 -8.08
N VAL A 307 20.70 8.94 -7.96
CA VAL A 307 21.11 10.34 -8.04
C VAL A 307 20.93 11.04 -6.69
N SER A 308 19.73 10.98 -6.10
CA SER A 308 19.44 11.66 -4.81
C SER A 308 20.09 10.94 -3.62
N GLY A 309 20.22 9.61 -3.70
CA GLY A 309 20.68 8.77 -2.60
C GLY A 309 19.65 8.56 -1.49
N ASN A 310 18.42 9.06 -1.65
CA ASN A 310 17.32 8.84 -0.72
C ASN A 310 16.65 7.47 -0.96
N GLU A 311 15.50 7.27 -0.34
CA GLU A 311 14.81 5.99 -0.32
C GLU A 311 14.05 5.71 -1.63
N PRO A 312 14.27 4.54 -2.27
CA PRO A 312 13.51 4.12 -3.44
C PRO A 312 12.21 3.43 -3.04
N MET A 313 11.35 3.22 -4.02
CA MET A 313 10.23 2.30 -3.92
C MET A 313 10.68 0.85 -4.18
N TYR A 314 9.89 -0.15 -3.78
CA TYR A 314 10.20 -1.55 -4.02
C TYR A 314 9.09 -2.31 -4.74
N ASN A 315 9.48 -3.15 -5.69
CA ASN A 315 8.63 -4.14 -6.32
C ASN A 315 9.03 -5.55 -5.83
N LEU A 316 8.04 -6.39 -5.59
CA LEU A 316 8.26 -7.75 -5.11
C LEU A 316 7.51 -8.78 -5.94
N TYR A 317 8.07 -9.98 -6.01
CA TYR A 317 7.35 -11.15 -6.47
C TYR A 317 7.57 -12.37 -5.59
N LEU A 318 6.63 -13.30 -5.68
CA LEU A 318 6.68 -14.64 -5.10
C LEU A 318 6.33 -15.66 -6.20
N THR A 319 7.32 -16.46 -6.62
CA THR A 319 7.16 -17.51 -7.65
C THR A 319 7.16 -18.88 -6.99
N GLU A 320 6.09 -19.66 -7.20
CA GLU A 320 6.04 -21.07 -6.79
C GLU A 320 6.87 -21.92 -7.76
N LYS A 321 7.78 -22.73 -7.22
CA LYS A 321 8.83 -23.40 -8.03
C LYS A 321 8.31 -24.52 -8.92
N SER A 322 7.27 -25.25 -8.51
CA SER A 322 6.80 -26.42 -9.24
C SER A 322 5.90 -26.09 -10.43
N THR A 323 5.13 -25.01 -10.32
CA THR A 323 4.12 -24.54 -11.29
C THR A 323 4.60 -23.31 -12.06
N GLY A 324 5.54 -22.54 -11.52
CA GLY A 324 5.96 -21.25 -12.06
C GLY A 324 4.95 -20.12 -11.82
N ALA A 325 3.84 -20.38 -11.11
CA ALA A 325 2.86 -19.35 -10.79
C ALA A 325 3.51 -18.22 -9.99
N THR A 326 3.34 -16.99 -10.46
CA THR A 326 4.00 -15.81 -9.86
C THR A 326 2.95 -14.81 -9.41
N ARG A 327 3.04 -14.38 -8.16
CA ARG A 327 2.37 -13.18 -7.64
C ARG A 327 3.40 -12.06 -7.67
N MET A 328 3.05 -10.91 -8.20
CA MET A 328 3.96 -9.77 -8.35
C MET A 328 3.15 -8.50 -8.19
N ILE A 329 3.70 -7.51 -7.47
CA ILE A 329 2.99 -6.26 -7.17
C ILE A 329 2.78 -5.48 -8.47
N VAL A 330 3.87 -5.19 -9.19
CA VAL A 330 3.82 -4.58 -10.53
C VAL A 330 4.51 -5.47 -11.54
N PRO A 331 3.89 -5.79 -12.69
CA PRO A 331 4.49 -6.65 -13.70
C PRO A 331 5.89 -6.18 -14.14
N ALA A 332 6.88 -7.05 -13.97
CA ALA A 332 8.28 -6.80 -14.31
C ALA A 332 8.94 -8.07 -14.86
N ASN A 333 9.97 -7.87 -15.67
CA ASN A 333 10.79 -8.96 -16.19
C ASN A 333 11.77 -9.40 -15.09
N LYS A 334 11.66 -10.65 -14.64
CA LYS A 334 12.46 -11.18 -13.51
C LYS A 334 13.96 -11.33 -13.82
N GLU A 335 14.35 -11.39 -15.09
CA GLU A 335 15.75 -11.56 -15.49
C GLU A 335 16.46 -10.22 -15.66
N SER A 336 15.78 -9.23 -16.24
CA SER A 336 16.37 -7.91 -16.54
C SER A 336 16.01 -6.82 -15.54
N GLY A 337 15.01 -7.03 -14.68
CA GLY A 337 14.44 -6.00 -13.82
C GLY A 337 13.55 -4.99 -14.56
N PHE A 338 13.40 -5.07 -15.88
CA PHE A 338 12.58 -4.11 -16.61
C PHE A 338 11.11 -4.09 -16.14
N GLN A 339 10.60 -2.93 -15.73
CA GLN A 339 9.18 -2.73 -15.40
C GLN A 339 8.35 -2.89 -16.68
N SER A 340 7.55 -3.95 -16.76
CA SER A 340 6.67 -4.21 -17.93
C SER A 340 5.34 -3.46 -17.83
N GLY A 341 5.06 -2.85 -16.69
CA GLY A 341 3.94 -1.96 -16.46
C GLY A 341 4.28 -0.94 -15.37
N TYR A 342 3.57 0.17 -15.37
CA TYR A 342 3.70 1.23 -14.37
C TYR A 342 2.42 1.29 -13.55
N ALA A 343 2.56 1.22 -12.23
CA ALA A 343 1.46 1.47 -11.29
C ALA A 343 1.62 2.86 -10.67
N GLN A 344 0.60 3.34 -9.96
CA GLN A 344 0.76 4.49 -9.07
C GLN A 344 1.84 4.18 -8.02
N PHE A 345 2.61 5.18 -7.61
CA PHE A 345 3.73 5.00 -6.68
C PHE A 345 3.31 4.34 -5.36
N SER A 346 2.13 4.66 -4.84
CA SER A 346 1.56 4.05 -3.65
C SER A 346 1.26 2.55 -3.74
N ALA A 347 1.27 1.96 -4.95
CA ALA A 347 1.12 0.52 -5.10
C ALA A 347 2.44 -0.24 -4.88
N TYR A 348 3.59 0.43 -5.00
CA TYR A 348 4.88 -0.14 -4.64
C TYR A 348 5.05 -0.14 -3.12
N VAL A 349 5.94 -0.99 -2.63
CA VAL A 349 6.28 -1.01 -1.20
C VAL A 349 7.25 0.13 -0.92
N LEU A 350 6.91 1.00 0.02
CA LEU A 350 7.81 2.03 0.51
C LEU A 350 8.73 1.43 1.58
N SER A 351 9.88 2.04 1.81
CA SER A 351 10.90 1.43 2.68
C SER A 351 10.42 1.31 4.14
N GLY A 352 9.63 2.27 4.63
CA GLY A 352 9.29 2.38 6.05
C GLY A 352 10.50 2.59 6.98
N GLY A 353 11.69 2.92 6.43
CA GLY A 353 12.95 3.12 7.13
C GLY A 353 14.06 2.12 6.77
N GLU A 354 14.98 1.88 7.72
CA GLU A 354 16.21 1.11 7.48
C GLU A 354 15.99 -0.40 7.27
N GLU A 355 14.86 -0.96 7.73
CA GLU A 355 14.56 -2.39 7.73
C GLU A 355 13.24 -2.68 6.99
N PRO A 356 13.20 -2.45 5.66
CA PRO A 356 12.00 -2.61 4.87
C PRO A 356 11.49 -4.06 4.86
N THR A 357 10.17 -4.19 4.83
CA THR A 357 9.49 -5.49 4.95
C THR A 357 8.24 -5.55 4.09
N TYR A 358 7.87 -6.77 3.68
CA TYR A 358 6.59 -7.02 3.01
C TYR A 358 6.08 -8.43 3.34
N THR A 359 4.77 -8.55 3.54
CA THR A 359 4.14 -9.81 3.92
C THR A 359 3.21 -10.33 2.82
N PHE A 360 3.58 -11.47 2.22
CA PHE A 360 2.66 -12.22 1.38
C PHE A 360 1.73 -13.05 2.26
N VAL A 361 0.44 -12.70 2.25
CA VAL A 361 -0.62 -13.43 2.95
C VAL A 361 -1.23 -14.54 2.09
N ASN A 362 -1.88 -15.51 2.74
CA ASN A 362 -2.59 -16.60 2.07
C ASN A 362 -1.71 -17.32 1.02
N VAL A 363 -0.47 -17.64 1.42
CA VAL A 363 0.51 -18.35 0.57
C VAL A 363 0.26 -19.86 0.68
N PRO A 364 -0.08 -20.54 -0.42
CA PRO A 364 -0.27 -21.99 -0.42
C PRO A 364 0.99 -22.76 -0.02
N ALA A 365 0.80 -24.03 0.34
CA ALA A 365 1.94 -24.90 0.61
C ALA A 365 2.79 -25.15 -0.63
N GLY A 366 4.09 -24.89 -0.53
CA GLY A 366 5.03 -25.07 -1.63
C GLY A 366 6.41 -24.50 -1.34
N ASP A 367 7.33 -24.68 -2.27
CA ASP A 367 8.63 -24.02 -2.28
C ASP A 367 8.58 -22.81 -3.22
N TYR A 368 9.08 -21.68 -2.75
CA TYR A 368 8.97 -20.41 -3.45
C TYR A 368 10.31 -19.71 -3.56
N THR A 369 10.47 -18.96 -4.64
CA THR A 369 11.50 -17.93 -4.79
C THR A 369 10.84 -16.57 -4.65
N VAL A 370 11.37 -15.75 -3.75
CA VAL A 370 11.02 -14.34 -3.61
C VAL A 370 12.03 -13.51 -4.38
N GLY A 371 11.58 -12.45 -5.03
CA GLY A 371 12.45 -11.40 -5.56
C GLY A 371 12.04 -10.03 -5.04
N VAL A 372 13.02 -9.20 -4.72
CA VAL A 372 12.87 -7.79 -4.33
C VAL A 372 13.70 -6.93 -5.27
N GLN A 373 13.12 -5.82 -5.72
CA GLN A 373 13.71 -4.89 -6.66
C GLN A 373 13.46 -3.46 -6.18
N ALA A 374 14.45 -2.58 -6.29
CA ALA A 374 14.30 -1.16 -6.04
C ALA A 374 13.91 -0.42 -7.33
N VAL A 375 13.03 0.56 -7.23
CA VAL A 375 12.39 1.29 -8.34
C VAL A 375 12.45 2.79 -8.05
N SER A 376 12.89 3.57 -9.04
CA SER A 376 12.92 5.04 -9.00
C SER A 376 11.60 5.68 -9.43
N TYR A 377 11.47 6.99 -9.25
CA TYR A 377 10.29 7.76 -9.66
C TYR A 377 10.17 7.96 -11.19
N SER A 378 11.18 7.57 -11.97
CA SER A 378 11.15 7.44 -13.43
C SER A 378 10.85 6.01 -13.90
N TYR A 379 10.53 5.11 -12.96
CA TYR A 379 10.28 3.68 -13.16
C TYR A 379 11.48 2.84 -13.63
N VAL A 380 12.67 3.45 -13.74
CA VAL A 380 13.91 2.67 -13.90
C VAL A 380 14.20 1.92 -12.60
N ALA A 381 14.56 0.65 -12.71
CA ALA A 381 14.64 -0.26 -11.60
C ALA A 381 15.92 -1.09 -11.63
N SER A 382 16.33 -1.59 -10.47
CA SER A 382 17.46 -2.51 -10.33
C SER A 382 17.14 -3.92 -10.80
N GLU A 383 18.13 -4.82 -10.85
CA GLU A 383 17.85 -6.25 -10.96
C GLU A 383 17.17 -6.78 -9.68
N PHE A 384 16.43 -7.89 -9.78
CA PHE A 384 15.84 -8.54 -8.61
C PHE A 384 16.92 -9.25 -7.78
N ALA A 385 17.00 -8.90 -6.49
CA ALA A 385 17.68 -9.72 -5.50
C ALA A 385 16.72 -10.79 -4.96
N THR A 386 17.18 -12.02 -4.77
CA THR A 386 16.29 -13.16 -4.52
C THR A 386 16.60 -13.93 -3.23
N ALA A 387 15.55 -14.47 -2.63
CA ALA A 387 15.62 -15.42 -1.51
C ALA A 387 14.71 -16.63 -1.75
N GLU A 388 14.92 -17.68 -0.97
CA GLU A 388 14.16 -18.94 -1.07
C GLU A 388 13.41 -19.19 0.22
N VAL A 389 12.16 -19.67 0.12
CA VAL A 389 11.31 -19.98 1.27
C VAL A 389 10.43 -21.19 1.00
N SER A 390 10.33 -22.07 2.00
CA SER A 390 9.40 -23.19 1.99
C SER A 390 8.18 -22.84 2.85
N ALA A 391 7.01 -22.74 2.23
CA ALA A 391 5.76 -22.30 2.85
C ALA A 391 4.85 -23.46 3.27
N TYR A 392 5.41 -24.52 3.84
CA TYR A 392 4.61 -25.63 4.37
C TYR A 392 4.06 -25.28 5.75
N ASP A 393 2.86 -25.76 6.07
CA ASP A 393 2.32 -25.67 7.41
C ASP A 393 3.35 -26.21 8.41
N ALA A 394 3.59 -25.47 9.48
CA ALA A 394 4.34 -25.99 10.60
C ALA A 394 3.68 -27.32 11.02
N LEU A 395 4.46 -28.40 11.06
CA LEU A 395 3.99 -29.66 11.63
C LEU A 395 3.43 -29.34 13.01
N ASN A 396 2.11 -29.45 13.16
CA ASN A 396 1.45 -29.20 14.44
C ASN A 396 2.25 -29.91 15.51
N LYS A 397 2.74 -29.14 16.49
CA LYS A 397 3.31 -29.70 17.71
C LYS A 397 2.13 -30.33 18.43
N VAL A 398 1.81 -31.57 18.06
CA VAL A 398 0.78 -32.35 18.73
C VAL A 398 1.13 -32.28 20.20
N ASN A 399 0.19 -31.86 21.04
CA ASN A 399 0.35 -32.03 22.49
C ASN A 399 0.37 -33.54 22.70
N VAL A 400 1.56 -34.10 22.81
CA VAL A 400 1.71 -35.54 22.82
C VAL A 400 1.67 -36.02 24.26
N ASP A 401 0.60 -36.74 24.61
CA ASP A 401 0.49 -37.44 25.89
C ASP A 401 1.48 -38.61 26.02
N ILE A 402 2.17 -38.97 24.92
CA ILE A 402 3.24 -39.95 24.94
C ILE A 402 4.61 -39.37 25.27
N LYS A 403 5.35 -40.06 26.16
CA LYS A 403 6.74 -39.73 26.51
C LYS A 403 7.67 -40.90 26.19
N ALA A 404 8.73 -40.65 25.43
CA ALA A 404 9.79 -41.63 25.22
C ALA A 404 10.90 -41.50 26.25
N VAL A 405 11.36 -42.65 26.77
CA VAL A 405 12.53 -42.77 27.64
C VAL A 405 13.48 -43.79 27.03
N ILE A 406 14.74 -43.41 26.84
CA ILE A 406 15.78 -44.29 26.30
C ILE A 406 16.73 -44.68 27.44
N LYS A 407 16.98 -45.99 27.58
CA LYS A 407 17.98 -46.53 28.51
C LYS A 407 18.82 -47.59 27.79
N GLY A 408 20.06 -47.23 27.41
CA GLY A 408 20.88 -48.09 26.57
C GLY A 408 20.22 -48.31 25.20
N ASN A 409 20.01 -49.57 24.80
CA ASN A 409 19.29 -49.92 23.57
C ASN A 409 17.77 -50.08 23.75
N ASN A 410 17.23 -49.82 24.94
CA ASN A 410 15.79 -49.92 25.20
C ASN A 410 15.12 -48.55 25.06
N LEU A 411 14.17 -48.44 24.13
CA LEU A 411 13.19 -47.38 24.07
C LEU A 411 11.94 -47.82 24.85
N ILE A 412 11.45 -46.99 25.77
CA ILE A 412 10.15 -47.17 26.43
C ILE A 412 9.30 -45.97 26.07
N VAL A 413 8.16 -46.19 25.41
CA VAL A 413 7.18 -45.15 25.09
C VAL A 413 6.04 -45.25 26.08
N LYS A 414 5.92 -44.26 26.97
CA LYS A 414 4.83 -44.14 27.93
C LYS A 414 3.60 -43.59 27.22
N ALA A 415 2.48 -44.28 27.32
CA ALA A 415 1.17 -43.90 26.79
C ALA A 415 0.09 -44.31 27.79
N ALA A 416 -1.10 -43.69 27.71
CA ALA A 416 -2.24 -44.04 28.57
C ALA A 416 -2.70 -45.48 28.34
N ASP A 417 -2.80 -45.89 27.07
CA ASP A 417 -3.25 -47.21 26.64
C ASP A 417 -2.09 -48.08 26.12
N MET A 418 -2.30 -49.40 26.14
CA MET A 418 -1.37 -50.36 25.53
C MET A 418 -1.61 -50.44 24.01
N GLU A 419 -0.97 -49.52 23.28
CA GLU A 419 -1.04 -49.46 21.82
C GLU A 419 0.27 -49.88 21.13
N THR A 420 0.18 -50.21 19.85
CA THR A 420 1.35 -50.50 19.01
C THR A 420 2.19 -49.24 18.81
N VAL A 421 3.48 -49.38 19.08
CA VAL A 421 4.52 -48.37 18.83
C VAL A 421 5.29 -48.78 17.58
N ASN A 422 5.40 -47.89 16.60
CA ASN A 422 6.25 -48.07 15.42
C ASN A 422 7.34 -46.99 15.40
N VAL A 423 8.58 -47.39 15.14
CA VAL A 423 9.74 -46.49 15.11
C VAL A 423 10.32 -46.45 13.71
N TYR A 424 10.51 -45.25 13.17
CA TYR A 424 11.01 -45.00 11.83
C TYR A 424 12.33 -44.23 11.87
N SER A 425 13.24 -44.51 10.94
CA SER A 425 14.38 -43.64 10.65
C SER A 425 13.92 -42.35 9.98
N VAL A 426 14.83 -41.38 9.86
CA VAL A 426 14.57 -40.13 9.13
C VAL A 426 14.23 -40.35 7.65
N ASP A 427 14.69 -41.45 7.08
CA ASP A 427 14.39 -41.85 5.69
C ASP A 427 13.02 -42.56 5.55
N GLY A 428 12.22 -42.59 6.63
CA GLY A 428 10.88 -43.19 6.64
C GLY A 428 10.85 -44.72 6.74
N ILE A 429 12.00 -45.38 6.91
CA ILE A 429 12.08 -46.83 7.04
C ILE A 429 11.74 -47.24 8.47
N GLN A 430 10.84 -48.20 8.64
CA GLN A 430 10.53 -48.75 9.97
C GLN A 430 11.70 -49.59 10.49
N VAL A 431 12.27 -49.18 11.62
CA VAL A 431 13.47 -49.79 12.23
C VAL A 431 13.19 -50.58 13.51
N ALA A 432 12.05 -50.34 14.16
CA ALA A 432 11.59 -51.11 15.31
C ALA A 432 10.06 -51.06 15.46
N SER A 433 9.50 -52.03 16.18
CA SER A 433 8.09 -52.06 16.57
C SER A 433 7.92 -52.77 17.93
N GLY A 434 6.88 -52.42 18.67
CA GLY A 434 6.54 -53.05 19.93
C GLY A 434 5.27 -52.46 20.54
N MET A 435 5.08 -52.63 21.83
CA MET A 435 3.91 -52.09 22.55
C MET A 435 4.31 -50.96 23.48
N ALA A 436 3.43 -49.97 23.62
CA ALA A 436 3.59 -48.90 24.60
C ALA A 436 3.73 -49.48 26.01
N ASN A 437 4.42 -48.75 26.89
CA ASN A 437 4.76 -49.14 28.26
C ASN A 437 5.69 -50.36 28.41
N THR A 438 6.15 -50.96 27.31
CA THR A 438 7.12 -52.06 27.29
C THR A 438 8.47 -51.64 26.65
N PRO A 439 9.59 -52.32 26.97
CA PRO A 439 10.87 -52.06 26.31
C PRO A 439 10.88 -52.51 24.85
N ILE A 440 11.28 -51.61 23.95
CA ILE A 440 11.47 -51.85 22.52
C ILE A 440 12.96 -51.74 22.21
N GLN A 441 13.52 -52.74 21.54
CA GLN A 441 14.92 -52.68 21.10
C GLN A 441 15.08 -51.67 19.97
N LEU A 442 15.92 -50.66 20.22
CA LEU A 442 16.28 -49.65 19.24
C LEU A 442 17.81 -49.65 19.09
N ASN A 443 18.30 -50.17 17.97
CA ASN A 443 19.74 -50.24 17.67
C ASN A 443 20.19 -49.03 16.84
N GLY A 444 21.44 -48.62 17.04
CA GLY A 444 22.00 -47.42 16.41
C GLY A 444 21.82 -46.16 17.24
N LYS A 445 22.58 -45.13 16.87
CA LYS A 445 22.44 -43.74 17.34
C LYS A 445 21.89 -42.92 16.21
N GLY A 446 21.06 -41.93 16.52
CA GLY A 446 20.48 -41.08 15.49
C GLY A 446 19.12 -40.53 15.87
N LEU A 447 18.47 -39.94 14.86
CA LEU A 447 17.14 -39.35 14.97
C LEU A 447 16.08 -40.33 14.51
N TYR A 448 14.99 -40.44 15.28
CA TYR A 448 13.89 -41.35 14.98
C TYR A 448 12.54 -40.67 15.17
N LEU A 449 11.56 -41.13 14.39
CA LEU A 449 10.14 -40.82 14.58
C LEU A 449 9.44 -42.01 15.24
N VAL A 450 8.70 -41.77 16.31
CA VAL A 450 7.97 -42.78 17.06
C VAL A 450 6.49 -42.49 16.95
N LYS A 451 5.73 -43.45 16.41
CA LYS A 451 4.28 -43.37 16.25
C LYS A 451 3.58 -44.32 17.21
N VAL A 452 2.57 -43.83 17.93
CA VAL A 452 1.65 -44.60 18.79
C VAL A 452 0.23 -44.12 18.50
N GLY A 453 -0.63 -45.00 17.99
CA GLY A 453 -1.96 -44.59 17.51
C GLY A 453 -1.86 -43.46 16.48
N ASN A 454 -2.53 -42.33 16.77
CA ASN A 454 -2.50 -41.11 15.96
C ASN A 454 -1.43 -40.09 16.41
N GLN A 455 -0.63 -40.42 17.42
CA GLN A 455 0.38 -39.54 18.00
C GLN A 455 1.79 -39.86 17.45
N VAL A 456 2.60 -38.82 17.20
CA VAL A 456 3.98 -38.96 16.72
C VAL A 456 4.92 -38.07 17.51
N ILE A 457 6.06 -38.60 17.98
CA ILE A 457 7.14 -37.84 18.61
C ILE A 457 8.48 -38.06 17.91
N LYS A 458 9.32 -37.03 17.96
CA LYS A 458 10.72 -37.08 17.56
C LYS A 458 11.59 -37.42 18.77
N ILE A 459 12.49 -38.40 18.62
CA ILE A 459 13.45 -38.79 19.66
C ILE A 459 14.87 -38.82 19.10
N THR A 460 15.85 -38.60 19.97
CA THR A 460 17.28 -38.73 19.66
C THR A 460 17.90 -39.75 20.59
N LYS A 461 18.65 -40.71 20.05
CA LYS A 461 19.36 -41.76 20.80
C LYS A 461 20.87 -41.66 20.65
#